data_AF-A0A367JAK0-F1
#
_entry.id   AF-A0A367JAK0-F1
#
_cell.length_a   1.000
_cell.length_b   1.000
_cell.length_c   1.000
_cell.angle_alpha   90.00
_cell.angle_beta   90.00
_cell.angle_gamma   90.00
#
_symmetry.space_group_name_H-M   'P 1'
#
loop_
_entity.id
_entity.type
_entity.pdbx_description
1 polymer ?
#
loop_
_entity_poly.entity_id
_entity_poly.type
_entity_poly.pdbx_seq_one_letter_code
_entity_poly.pdbx_strand_id
1 'polypeptide(L)'
;MDTLLDFWLDVAQAAHLYKRYIRHQAKQLPCLNKPHPSDLTLSDGRTSTSSNFPDLLTRMLLIQPRSSIATTVHSATSTQSNKRPTQEEMAEVIERIYLRYIVPNAEKEITQLPSEIRQAITHHFSDDDYLHHKRLGPEDPAIFLQAKQFVYQQLETTFPQFIKYKVFMNLTLFQQVGRLAFGLFLLFIGFSLELSLIFLDVSPWQQRLWGILPIGLGVFSIVTSVIGIDPIWVLCFNISETVPFKFNAIAQPRVRQVLRLRSLVVLFIIILITFIFMTIFCAVAGHRL
;
A
#
# COMPACT_ATOMS: atom_id res chain seq x y z
N MET A 1 -5.01 0.47 -10.62
CA MET A 1 -5.11 -0.37 -9.42
C MET A 1 -5.72 0.43 -8.27
N ASP A 2 -5.17 1.61 -7.98
CA ASP A 2 -5.66 2.45 -6.88
C ASP A 2 -7.14 2.81 -7.02
N THR A 3 -7.60 3.19 -8.22
CA THR A 3 -9.03 3.46 -8.50
C THR A 3 -9.95 2.26 -8.25
N LEU A 4 -9.52 1.05 -8.64
CA LEU A 4 -10.25 -0.19 -8.41
C LEU A 4 -10.34 -0.53 -6.92
N LEU A 5 -9.24 -0.35 -6.19
CA LEU A 5 -9.18 -0.59 -4.76
C LEU A 5 -10.03 0.42 -3.99
N ASP A 6 -9.95 1.71 -4.36
CA ASP A 6 -10.75 2.79 -3.79
C ASP A 6 -12.24 2.51 -3.96
N PHE A 7 -12.69 2.19 -5.18
CA PHE A 7 -14.09 1.81 -5.44
C PHE A 7 -14.54 0.61 -4.60
N TRP A 8 -13.72 -0.46 -4.57
CA TRP A 8 -14.07 -1.67 -3.82
C TRP A 8 -14.22 -1.38 -2.32
N LEU A 9 -13.34 -0.53 -1.78
CA LEU A 9 -13.38 -0.09 -0.39
C LEU A 9 -14.59 0.81 -0.11
N ASP A 10 -14.87 1.79 -0.98
CA ASP A 10 -15.99 2.72 -0.81
C ASP A 10 -17.34 1.97 -0.82
N VAL A 11 -17.52 1.00 -1.74
CA VAL A 11 -18.72 0.15 -1.77
C VAL A 11 -18.79 -0.75 -0.52
N ALA A 12 -17.67 -1.27 -0.02
CA ALA A 12 -17.66 -2.07 1.20
C ALA A 12 -18.00 -1.23 2.45
N GLN A 13 -17.55 0.01 2.50
CA GLN A 13 -17.89 0.96 3.57
C GLN A 13 -19.38 1.35 3.51
N ALA A 14 -19.92 1.62 2.32
CA ALA A 14 -21.35 1.89 2.12
C ALA A 14 -22.21 0.70 2.59
N ALA A 15 -21.84 -0.53 2.22
CA ALA A 15 -22.51 -1.74 2.71
C ALA A 15 -22.48 -1.88 4.24
N HIS A 16 -21.37 -1.52 4.87
CA HIS A 16 -21.25 -1.52 6.33
C HIS A 16 -22.15 -0.45 6.98
N LEU A 17 -22.20 0.75 6.40
CA LEU A 17 -23.06 1.85 6.84
C LEU A 17 -24.55 1.47 6.73
N TYR A 18 -24.95 0.89 5.59
CA TYR A 18 -26.30 0.37 5.37
C TYR A 18 -26.69 -0.71 6.39
N LYS A 19 -25.81 -1.67 6.65
CA LYS A 19 -26.03 -2.70 7.67
C LYS A 19 -26.22 -2.10 9.07
N ARG A 20 -25.48 -1.04 9.39
CA ARG A 20 -25.63 -0.31 10.67
C ARG A 20 -26.98 0.40 10.72
N TYR A 21 -27.40 1.07 9.65
CA TYR A 21 -28.70 1.72 9.53
C TYR A 21 -29.85 0.72 9.77
N ILE A 22 -29.88 -0.39 9.03
CA ILE A 22 -30.92 -1.42 9.14
C ILE A 22 -30.99 -2.00 10.57
N ARG A 23 -29.83 -2.25 11.20
CA ARG A 23 -29.79 -2.70 12.61
C ARG A 23 -30.38 -1.68 13.57
N HIS A 24 -30.17 -0.39 13.34
CA HIS A 24 -30.77 0.66 14.18
C HIS A 24 -32.28 0.78 13.94
N GLN A 25 -32.74 0.63 12.70
CA GLN A 25 -34.16 0.64 12.36
C GLN A 25 -34.88 -0.58 12.97
N ALA A 26 -34.30 -1.78 12.86
CA ALA A 26 -34.84 -3.01 13.45
C ALA A 26 -34.92 -2.94 14.99
N LYS A 27 -33.95 -2.27 15.64
CA LYS A 27 -33.98 -1.99 17.09
C LYS A 27 -35.03 -0.96 17.50
N GLN A 28 -35.55 -0.16 16.57
CA GLN A 28 -36.66 0.77 16.82
C GLN A 28 -38.03 0.12 16.58
N LEU A 29 -38.10 -1.00 15.86
CA LEU A 29 -39.32 -1.78 15.64
C LEU A 29 -39.78 -2.78 16.74
N PRO A 30 -39.23 -2.90 17.97
CA PRO A 30 -39.76 -3.82 18.99
C PRO A 30 -40.85 -3.19 19.88
N CYS A 31 -41.77 -2.40 19.32
CA CYS A 31 -42.93 -1.86 20.03
C CYS A 31 -44.25 -1.95 19.25
N LEU A 32 -44.44 -3.01 18.47
CA LEU A 32 -45.79 -3.44 18.08
C LEU A 32 -45.81 -4.97 18.04
N ASN A 33 -46.61 -5.56 18.94
CA ASN A 33 -46.76 -6.99 19.28
C ASN A 33 -45.66 -7.63 20.14
N LYS A 34 -45.83 -7.55 21.46
CA LYS A 34 -45.48 -8.63 22.39
C LYS A 34 -46.77 -9.28 22.89
N PRO A 35 -47.04 -10.56 22.58
CA PRO A 35 -47.81 -11.40 23.48
C PRO A 35 -46.94 -11.76 24.70
N HIS A 36 -47.63 -11.96 25.82
CA HIS A 36 -47.19 -12.29 27.17
C HIS A 36 -46.02 -13.30 27.25
N PRO A 37 -45.06 -13.15 28.19
CA PRO A 37 -43.96 -14.09 28.34
C PRO A 37 -44.42 -15.31 29.15
N SER A 38 -44.50 -16.47 28.51
CA SER A 38 -44.39 -17.77 29.17
C SER A 38 -43.84 -18.76 28.15
N ASP A 39 -42.80 -19.46 28.60
CA ASP A 39 -42.33 -20.76 28.13
C ASP A 39 -41.16 -20.87 27.13
N LEU A 40 -40.23 -21.74 27.56
CA LEU A 40 -39.24 -22.57 26.86
C LEU A 40 -37.93 -21.90 26.41
N THR A 41 -36.88 -21.94 27.24
CA THR A 41 -35.84 -23.00 27.38
C THR A 41 -35.03 -23.33 26.11
N LEU A 42 -33.70 -23.13 26.24
CA LEU A 42 -32.58 -23.90 25.68
C LEU A 42 -32.54 -24.22 24.17
N SER A 43 -31.51 -23.71 23.48
CA SER A 43 -30.41 -24.56 23.00
C SER A 43 -29.23 -23.70 22.55
N ASP A 44 -28.12 -23.87 23.24
CA ASP A 44 -26.81 -23.39 22.85
C ASP A 44 -26.34 -24.19 21.63
N GLY A 45 -25.84 -23.50 20.62
CA GLY A 45 -25.49 -24.07 19.31
C GLY A 45 -24.26 -23.37 18.75
N ARG A 46 -23.11 -23.59 19.39
CA ARG A 46 -21.80 -23.24 18.84
C ARG A 46 -21.51 -24.12 17.63
N THR A 47 -21.39 -23.50 16.45
CA THR A 47 -20.59 -24.04 15.34
C THR A 47 -19.54 -23.03 14.93
N SER A 48 -18.35 -23.25 15.46
CA SER A 48 -17.07 -22.81 14.91
C SER A 48 -16.78 -23.56 13.61
N THR A 49 -16.54 -22.86 12.50
CA THR A 49 -15.41 -23.06 11.55
C THR A 49 -15.61 -22.27 10.25
N SER A 50 -14.71 -21.34 9.97
CA SER A 50 -13.94 -21.25 8.72
C SER A 50 -13.33 -19.84 8.65
N SER A 51 -12.03 -19.79 8.89
CA SER A 51 -11.20 -18.60 8.79
C SER A 51 -11.09 -18.17 7.32
N ASN A 52 -12.04 -17.37 6.87
CA ASN A 52 -11.92 -16.67 5.60
C ASN A 52 -10.94 -15.50 5.77
N PHE A 53 -9.72 -15.68 5.27
CA PHE A 53 -8.72 -14.63 5.07
C PHE A 53 -9.28 -13.29 4.52
N PRO A 54 -10.32 -13.24 3.64
CA PRO A 54 -10.93 -11.96 3.23
C PRO A 54 -11.59 -11.19 4.38
N ASP A 55 -12.18 -11.85 5.39
CA ASP A 55 -12.79 -11.14 6.53
C ASP A 55 -11.75 -10.46 7.41
N LEU A 56 -10.56 -11.05 7.53
CA LEU A 56 -9.49 -10.50 8.35
C LEU A 56 -8.81 -9.30 7.68
N LEU A 57 -8.59 -9.37 6.36
CA LEU A 57 -8.11 -8.23 5.56
C LEU A 57 -9.17 -7.12 5.51
N THR A 58 -10.43 -7.47 5.29
CA THR A 58 -11.55 -6.51 5.31
C THR A 58 -11.68 -5.86 6.67
N ARG A 59 -11.58 -6.61 7.77
CA ARG A 59 -11.56 -6.05 9.13
C ARG A 59 -10.32 -5.20 9.38
N MET A 60 -9.11 -5.63 9.01
CA MET A 60 -7.91 -4.82 9.22
C MET A 60 -7.92 -3.52 8.41
N LEU A 61 -8.48 -3.53 7.20
CA LEU A 61 -8.62 -2.35 6.34
C LEU A 61 -9.76 -1.42 6.81
N LEU A 62 -10.84 -1.96 7.40
CA LEU A 62 -11.95 -1.18 7.95
C LEU A 62 -11.68 -0.64 9.37
N ILE A 63 -10.78 -1.26 10.13
CA ILE A 63 -10.47 -0.87 11.53
C ILE A 63 -9.40 0.24 11.60
N GLN A 64 -8.60 0.45 10.55
CA GLN A 64 -7.68 1.60 10.52
C GLN A 64 -8.41 2.86 10.03
N PRO A 65 -8.37 3.98 10.79
CA PRO A 65 -8.75 5.29 10.28
C PRO A 65 -7.66 5.73 9.30
N ARG A 66 -7.79 5.34 8.03
CA ARG A 66 -6.91 5.85 6.99
C ARG A 66 -7.46 7.20 6.54
N SER A 67 -6.61 8.22 6.58
CA SER A 67 -6.85 9.56 6.04
C SER A 67 -6.89 9.54 4.50
N SER A 68 -7.79 8.74 3.94
CA SER A 68 -8.17 8.71 2.52
C SER A 68 -9.58 9.28 2.34
N ILE A 69 -10.07 10.06 3.31
CA ILE A 69 -11.09 11.10 3.09
C ILE A 69 -10.31 12.34 2.65
N ALA A 70 -9.81 12.33 1.41
CA ALA A 70 -9.06 13.47 0.89
C ALA A 70 -9.34 13.65 -0.59
N THR A 71 -10.60 13.88 -0.92
CA THR A 71 -11.00 14.98 -1.81
C THR A 71 -12.45 15.35 -1.47
N THR A 72 -12.62 16.62 -1.13
CA THR A 72 -13.86 17.41 -0.98
C THR A 72 -14.84 17.07 0.16
N VAL A 73 -14.74 17.92 1.19
CA VAL A 73 -15.79 18.51 2.03
C VAL A 73 -16.72 17.54 2.75
N HIS A 74 -16.31 17.08 3.94
CA HIS A 74 -17.02 17.32 5.20
C HIS A 74 -16.14 16.77 6.33
N SER A 75 -15.74 17.69 7.20
CA SER A 75 -14.99 17.43 8.41
C SER A 75 -15.66 16.35 9.25
N ALA A 76 -15.07 15.15 9.29
CA ALA A 76 -15.43 14.13 10.26
C ALA A 76 -14.28 13.97 11.26
N THR A 77 -14.23 14.90 12.19
CA THR A 77 -13.59 14.75 13.50
C THR A 77 -13.97 13.40 14.10
N SER A 78 -13.03 12.82 14.84
CA SER A 78 -13.04 11.54 15.58
C SER A 78 -14.15 11.36 16.65
N THR A 79 -15.33 11.94 16.46
CA THR A 79 -16.50 11.91 17.36
C THR A 79 -17.71 11.14 16.80
N GLN A 80 -17.64 10.57 15.59
CA GLN A 80 -18.79 9.90 14.95
C GLN A 80 -19.03 8.43 15.31
N SER A 81 -18.37 7.85 16.32
CA SER A 81 -18.63 6.44 16.67
C SER A 81 -20.06 6.21 17.20
N ASN A 82 -20.76 7.25 17.67
CA ASN A 82 -22.10 7.15 18.28
C ASN A 82 -23.25 7.84 17.52
N LYS A 83 -23.01 8.48 16.37
CA LYS A 83 -24.08 9.12 15.58
C LYS A 83 -24.89 8.06 14.83
N ARG A 84 -26.22 8.16 14.84
CA ARG A 84 -27.11 7.30 14.05
C ARG A 84 -26.97 7.70 12.57
N PRO A 85 -26.71 6.75 11.64
CA PRO A 85 -26.69 7.07 10.22
C PRO A 85 -28.08 7.55 9.78
N THR A 86 -28.15 8.66 9.04
CA THR A 86 -29.42 9.11 8.46
C THR A 86 -29.64 8.54 7.06
N GLN A 87 -30.88 8.61 6.56
CA GLN A 87 -31.20 8.14 5.21
C GLN A 87 -30.53 9.03 4.15
N GLU A 88 -30.47 10.34 4.40
CA GLU A 88 -29.84 11.31 3.52
C GLU A 88 -28.33 11.08 3.41
N GLU A 89 -27.66 10.83 4.54
CA GLU A 89 -26.22 10.49 4.56
C GLU A 89 -25.92 9.24 3.71
N MET A 90 -26.84 8.26 3.68
CA MET A 90 -26.65 7.04 2.90
C MET A 90 -26.89 7.27 1.39
N ALA A 91 -27.94 8.01 1.05
CA ALA A 91 -28.22 8.38 -0.35
C ALA A 91 -27.05 9.18 -0.94
N GLU A 92 -26.49 10.12 -0.16
CA GLU A 92 -25.34 10.92 -0.56
C GLU A 92 -24.10 10.05 -0.82
N VAL A 93 -23.82 9.06 0.03
CA VAL A 93 -22.69 8.13 -0.16
C VAL A 93 -22.86 7.32 -1.45
N ILE A 94 -24.07 6.82 -1.71
CA ILE A 94 -24.37 6.03 -2.91
C ILE A 94 -24.26 6.86 -4.19
N GLU A 95 -24.85 8.06 -4.18
CA GLU A 95 -24.76 9.02 -5.28
C GLU A 95 -23.31 9.42 -5.55
N ARG A 96 -22.53 9.69 -4.50
CA ARG A 96 -21.11 9.99 -4.62
C ARG A 96 -20.33 8.86 -5.28
N ILE A 97 -20.56 7.60 -4.89
CA ILE A 97 -19.89 6.45 -5.51
C ILE A 97 -20.24 6.37 -7.00
N TYR A 98 -21.52 6.52 -7.35
CA TYR A 98 -21.98 6.52 -8.73
C TYR A 98 -21.30 7.62 -9.56
N LEU A 99 -21.39 8.87 -9.11
CA LEU A 99 -20.83 10.04 -9.80
C LEU A 99 -19.31 9.98 -9.93
N ARG A 100 -18.62 9.34 -8.98
CA ARG A 100 -17.16 9.31 -8.93
C ARG A 100 -16.54 8.21 -9.80
N TYR A 101 -17.18 7.04 -9.86
CA TYR A 101 -16.58 5.82 -10.42
C TYR A 101 -17.30 5.26 -11.65
N ILE A 102 -18.60 5.54 -11.83
CA ILE A 102 -19.44 4.90 -12.86
C ILE A 102 -19.77 5.86 -14.01
N VAL A 103 -19.97 7.14 -13.72
CA VAL A 103 -20.31 8.17 -14.73
C VAL A 103 -19.17 8.34 -15.75
N PRO A 104 -19.48 8.42 -17.06
CA PRO A 104 -18.46 8.65 -18.08
C PRO A 104 -17.75 10.00 -17.86
N ASN A 105 -16.43 10.02 -18.01
CA ASN A 105 -15.55 11.17 -17.74
C ASN A 105 -15.50 11.61 -16.27
N ALA A 106 -15.87 10.74 -15.33
CA ALA A 106 -15.68 11.01 -13.91
C ALA A 106 -14.18 10.99 -13.53
N GLU A 107 -13.80 11.72 -12.48
CA GLU A 107 -12.40 11.85 -12.05
C GLU A 107 -11.72 10.49 -11.74
N LYS A 108 -12.49 9.52 -11.25
CA LYS A 108 -12.02 8.15 -10.99
C LYS A 108 -12.84 7.11 -11.77
N GLU A 109 -13.26 7.42 -13.00
CA GLU A 109 -14.02 6.49 -13.84
C GLU A 109 -13.32 5.12 -13.96
N ILE A 110 -14.06 4.05 -13.72
CA ILE A 110 -13.61 2.69 -13.98
C ILE A 110 -13.84 2.35 -15.45
N THR A 111 -12.91 2.79 -16.30
CA THR A 111 -12.98 2.60 -17.76
C THR A 111 -13.09 1.14 -18.18
N GLN A 112 -12.50 0.23 -17.38
CA GLN A 112 -12.45 -1.22 -17.62
C GLN A 112 -13.78 -1.94 -17.34
N LEU A 113 -14.79 -1.26 -16.78
CA LEU A 113 -16.06 -1.88 -16.42
C LEU A 113 -16.88 -2.21 -17.69
N PRO A 114 -17.38 -3.46 -17.84
CA PRO A 114 -18.25 -3.86 -18.94
C PRO A 114 -19.47 -2.93 -19.10
N SER A 115 -19.87 -2.72 -20.35
CA SER A 115 -20.92 -1.75 -20.69
C SER A 115 -22.28 -2.13 -20.12
N GLU A 116 -22.54 -3.43 -19.99
CA GLU A 116 -23.78 -4.01 -19.49
C GLU A 116 -23.96 -3.69 -18.00
N ILE A 117 -22.90 -3.86 -17.21
CA ILE A 117 -22.89 -3.57 -15.77
C ILE A 117 -23.07 -2.07 -15.55
N ARG A 118 -22.39 -1.26 -16.36
CA ARG A 118 -22.48 0.20 -16.29
C ARG A 118 -23.88 0.70 -16.59
N GLN A 119 -24.48 0.20 -17.68
CA GLN A 119 -25.85 0.55 -18.08
C GLN A 119 -26.86 0.12 -17.03
N ALA A 120 -26.72 -1.06 -16.42
CA ALA A 120 -27.60 -1.51 -15.36
C ALA A 120 -27.59 -0.55 -14.14
N ILE A 121 -26.40 -0.07 -13.76
CA ILE A 121 -26.27 0.92 -12.68
C ILE A 121 -26.83 2.28 -13.13
N THR A 122 -26.48 2.77 -14.32
CA THR A 122 -26.98 4.06 -14.85
C THR A 122 -28.50 4.08 -14.98
N HIS A 123 -29.12 2.97 -15.38
CA HIS A 123 -30.58 2.85 -15.44
C HIS A 123 -31.22 3.03 -14.05
N HIS A 124 -30.62 2.46 -13.01
CA HIS A 124 -31.07 2.63 -11.62
C HIS A 124 -31.02 4.10 -11.16
N PHE A 125 -30.10 4.89 -11.70
CA PHE A 125 -29.97 6.32 -11.39
C PHE A 125 -30.68 7.23 -12.40
N SER A 126 -31.50 6.68 -13.31
CA SER A 126 -32.32 7.50 -14.20
C SER A 126 -33.38 8.26 -13.39
N ASP A 127 -33.65 9.51 -13.75
CA ASP A 127 -34.38 10.48 -12.91
C ASP A 127 -35.72 9.94 -12.36
N ASP A 128 -36.48 9.19 -13.15
CA ASP A 128 -37.77 8.63 -12.74
C ASP A 128 -37.64 7.53 -11.68
N ASP A 129 -36.65 6.65 -11.84
CA ASP A 129 -36.45 5.50 -10.96
C ASP A 129 -35.74 5.94 -9.66
N TYR A 130 -34.77 6.85 -9.76
CA TYR A 130 -34.02 7.35 -8.61
C TYR A 130 -34.90 8.15 -7.63
N LEU A 131 -35.75 9.05 -8.12
CA LEU A 131 -36.65 9.82 -7.26
C LEU A 131 -37.72 8.94 -6.58
N HIS A 132 -38.08 7.82 -7.21
CA HIS A 132 -38.97 6.83 -6.61
C HIS A 132 -38.28 6.06 -5.48
N HIS A 133 -37.09 5.50 -5.73
CA HIS A 133 -36.32 4.75 -4.73
C HIS A 133 -35.90 5.61 -3.52
N LYS A 134 -35.48 6.86 -3.77
CA LYS A 134 -35.12 7.83 -2.72
C LYS A 134 -36.27 8.14 -1.76
N ARG A 135 -37.52 8.03 -2.21
CA ARG A 135 -38.74 8.21 -1.40
C ARG A 135 -39.16 6.95 -0.66
N LEU A 136 -38.85 5.77 -1.20
CA LEU A 136 -39.26 4.48 -0.64
C LEU A 136 -38.40 4.05 0.56
N GLY A 137 -37.15 4.51 0.64
CA GLY A 137 -36.27 4.18 1.74
C GLY A 137 -34.80 4.47 1.44
N PRO A 138 -33.88 3.98 2.29
CA PRO A 138 -32.46 4.04 2.00
C PRO A 138 -32.11 3.16 0.79
N GLU A 139 -31.31 3.72 -0.12
CA GLU A 139 -30.76 2.98 -1.26
C GLU A 139 -29.89 1.81 -0.79
N ASP A 140 -30.11 0.62 -1.35
CA ASP A 140 -29.31 -0.56 -1.05
C ASP A 140 -27.98 -0.52 -1.84
N PRO A 141 -26.82 -0.57 -1.17
CA PRO A 141 -25.52 -0.71 -1.83
C PRO A 141 -25.39 -1.94 -2.75
N ALA A 142 -26.33 -2.89 -2.70
CA ALA A 142 -26.40 -4.04 -3.61
C ALA A 142 -26.44 -3.68 -5.09
N ILE A 143 -26.85 -2.46 -5.46
CA ILE A 143 -26.81 -1.98 -6.87
C ILE A 143 -25.41 -2.07 -7.48
N PHE A 144 -24.36 -1.96 -6.66
CA PHE A 144 -22.96 -2.06 -7.10
C PHE A 144 -22.41 -3.49 -7.03
N LEU A 145 -23.20 -4.50 -6.70
CA LEU A 145 -22.71 -5.85 -6.42
C LEU A 145 -22.00 -6.46 -7.64
N GLN A 146 -22.60 -6.35 -8.82
CA GLN A 146 -22.03 -6.89 -10.06
C GLN A 146 -20.73 -6.18 -10.44
N ALA A 147 -20.69 -4.85 -10.31
CA ALA A 147 -19.47 -4.07 -10.51
C ALA A 147 -18.39 -4.41 -9.49
N LYS A 148 -18.75 -4.58 -8.22
CA LYS A 148 -17.85 -4.98 -7.14
C LYS A 148 -17.23 -6.35 -7.37
N GLN A 149 -18.01 -7.31 -7.87
CA GLN A 149 -17.51 -8.66 -8.21
C GLN A 149 -16.52 -8.60 -9.36
N PHE A 150 -16.82 -7.85 -10.42
CA PHE A 150 -15.90 -7.64 -11.53
C PHE A 150 -14.58 -7.01 -11.06
N VAL A 151 -14.68 -5.92 -10.28
CA VAL A 151 -13.51 -5.25 -9.71
C VAL A 151 -12.72 -6.18 -8.78
N TYR A 152 -13.39 -7.03 -8.01
CA TYR A 152 -12.73 -8.02 -7.16
C TYR A 152 -11.90 -9.02 -7.98
N GLN A 153 -12.44 -9.54 -9.09
CA GLN A 153 -11.70 -10.44 -9.98
C GLN A 153 -10.45 -9.76 -10.58
N GLN A 154 -10.58 -8.49 -10.98
CA GLN A 154 -9.44 -7.70 -11.47
C GLN A 154 -8.40 -7.44 -10.38
N LEU A 155 -8.84 -7.19 -9.15
CA LEU A 155 -7.95 -7.05 -7.99
C LEU A 155 -7.26 -8.37 -7.66
N GLU A 156 -7.98 -9.49 -7.67
CA GLU A 156 -7.44 -10.81 -7.34
C GLU A 156 -6.29 -11.22 -8.27
N THR A 157 -6.43 -10.94 -9.56
CA THR A 157 -5.37 -11.22 -10.54
C THR A 157 -4.15 -10.30 -10.38
N THR A 158 -4.38 -9.03 -10.03
CA THR A 158 -3.31 -8.01 -9.93
C THR A 158 -2.62 -8.00 -8.56
N PHE A 159 -3.32 -8.39 -7.50
CA PHE A 159 -2.84 -8.30 -6.12
C PHE A 159 -1.54 -9.08 -5.85
N PRO A 160 -1.34 -10.31 -6.36
CA PRO A 160 -0.08 -11.01 -6.21
C PRO A 160 1.11 -10.26 -6.80
N GLN A 161 0.91 -9.56 -7.92
CA GLN A 161 1.94 -8.72 -8.53
C GLN A 161 2.24 -7.51 -7.66
N PHE A 162 1.23 -6.86 -7.11
CA PHE A 162 1.42 -5.75 -6.17
C PHE A 162 2.19 -6.17 -4.92
N ILE A 163 1.85 -7.31 -4.32
CA ILE A 163 2.59 -7.85 -3.18
C ILE A 163 4.03 -8.13 -3.57
N LYS A 164 4.26 -8.74 -4.73
CA LYS A 164 5.61 -8.94 -5.27
C LYS A 164 6.35 -7.60 -5.37
N TYR A 165 5.84 -6.62 -6.10
CA TYR A 165 6.49 -5.31 -6.26
C TYR A 165 6.81 -4.64 -4.93
N LYS A 166 5.85 -4.65 -4.00
CA LYS A 166 6.02 -4.06 -2.66
C LYS A 166 7.04 -4.81 -1.80
N VAL A 167 7.21 -6.12 -2.04
CA VAL A 167 8.23 -6.95 -1.38
C VAL A 167 9.60 -6.80 -2.06
N PHE A 168 9.64 -6.50 -3.36
CA PHE A 168 10.89 -6.46 -4.11
C PHE A 168 11.72 -5.20 -3.85
N MET A 169 11.10 -4.09 -3.48
CA MET A 169 11.72 -2.78 -3.35
C MET A 169 11.66 -2.31 -1.88
N ASN A 170 12.80 -1.90 -1.33
CA ASN A 170 12.89 -1.39 0.04
C ASN A 170 13.07 0.13 0.10
N LEU A 171 13.43 0.72 -1.03
CA LEU A 171 13.84 2.11 -1.16
C LEU A 171 12.90 2.87 -2.08
N THR A 172 12.58 4.10 -1.72
CA THR A 172 11.82 4.99 -2.60
C THR A 172 12.67 5.49 -3.76
N LEU A 173 12.01 5.82 -4.88
CA LEU A 173 12.70 6.30 -6.08
C LEU A 173 13.52 7.57 -5.80
N PHE A 174 13.00 8.49 -5.00
CA PHE A 174 13.72 9.70 -4.59
C PHE A 174 15.02 9.38 -3.85
N GLN A 175 14.97 8.44 -2.91
CA GLN A 175 16.18 8.04 -2.17
C GLN A 175 17.18 7.32 -3.09
N GLN A 176 16.72 6.54 -4.07
CA GLN A 176 17.59 5.89 -5.05
C GLN A 176 18.35 6.93 -5.89
N VAL A 177 17.65 7.92 -6.43
CA VAL A 177 18.29 8.99 -7.22
C VAL A 177 19.29 9.78 -6.36
N GLY A 178 18.92 10.12 -5.12
CA GLY A 178 19.84 10.81 -4.19
C GLY A 178 21.09 9.99 -3.88
N ARG A 179 20.95 8.69 -3.62
CA ARG A 179 22.08 7.78 -3.37
C ARG A 179 22.93 7.55 -4.61
N LEU A 180 22.33 7.53 -5.80
CA LEU A 180 23.07 7.43 -7.05
C LEU A 180 24.00 8.64 -7.21
N ALA A 181 23.46 9.86 -7.09
CA ALA A 181 24.24 11.09 -7.19
C ALA A 181 25.36 11.14 -6.14
N PHE A 182 25.03 10.82 -4.88
CA PHE A 182 26.01 10.77 -3.79
C PHE A 182 27.09 9.72 -4.03
N GLY A 183 26.71 8.54 -4.55
CA GLY A 183 27.63 7.46 -4.86
C GLY A 183 28.61 7.81 -5.98
N LEU A 184 28.14 8.43 -7.06
CA LEU A 184 29.01 8.92 -8.13
C LEU A 184 30.01 9.97 -7.61
N PHE A 185 29.54 10.90 -6.76
CA PHE A 185 30.38 11.93 -6.18
C PHE A 185 31.50 11.34 -5.30
N LEU A 186 31.16 10.38 -4.43
CA LEU A 186 32.14 9.70 -3.58
C LEU A 186 33.13 8.86 -4.39
N LEU A 187 32.67 8.20 -5.44
CA LEU A 187 33.51 7.38 -6.29
C LEU A 187 34.49 8.25 -7.09
N PHE A 188 34.06 9.43 -7.54
CA PHE A 188 34.94 10.44 -8.12
C PHE A 188 36.04 10.89 -7.14
N ILE A 189 35.67 11.23 -5.90
CA ILE A 189 36.64 11.59 -4.85
C ILE A 189 37.60 10.44 -4.55
N GLY A 190 37.06 9.22 -4.42
CA GLY A 190 37.85 8.04 -4.10
C GLY A 190 38.87 7.71 -5.18
N PHE A 191 38.47 7.75 -6.45
CA PHE A 191 39.39 7.54 -7.57
C PHE A 191 40.42 8.67 -7.68
N SER A 192 40.01 9.93 -7.48
CA SER A 192 40.93 11.07 -7.46
C SER A 192 41.99 10.93 -6.35
N LEU A 193 41.57 10.50 -5.15
CA LEU A 193 42.45 10.25 -4.01
C LEU A 193 43.43 9.12 -4.31
N GLU A 194 42.95 7.95 -4.75
CA GLU A 194 43.81 6.79 -5.06
C GLU A 194 44.83 7.12 -6.16
N LEU A 195 44.39 7.76 -7.25
CA LEU A 195 45.29 8.18 -8.33
C LEU A 195 46.34 9.19 -7.84
N SER A 196 45.95 10.13 -6.98
CA SER A 196 46.88 11.09 -6.37
C SER A 196 47.92 10.38 -5.48
N LEU A 197 47.51 9.39 -4.69
CA LEU A 197 48.41 8.61 -3.83
C LEU A 197 49.36 7.72 -4.64
N ILE A 198 48.90 7.18 -5.77
CA ILE A 198 49.72 6.41 -6.71
C ILE A 198 50.80 7.30 -7.34
N PHE A 199 50.43 8.49 -7.82
CA PHE A 199 51.38 9.42 -8.45
C PHE A 199 52.35 10.07 -7.47
N LEU A 200 51.96 10.28 -6.21
CA LEU A 200 52.84 10.83 -5.18
C LEU A 200 53.86 9.78 -4.67
N ASP A 201 53.68 8.51 -5.03
CA ASP A 201 54.46 7.36 -4.60
C ASP A 201 54.68 7.32 -3.07
N VAL A 202 53.56 7.36 -2.34
CA VAL A 202 53.58 7.44 -0.88
C VAL A 202 54.02 6.11 -0.27
N SER A 203 55.15 6.15 0.45
CA SER A 203 55.57 5.13 1.41
C SER A 203 55.15 5.57 2.83
N PRO A 204 54.42 4.77 3.63
CA PRO A 204 54.22 3.33 3.52
C PRO A 204 52.92 2.93 2.78
N TRP A 205 52.91 1.73 2.18
CA TRP A 205 51.82 1.22 1.30
C TRP A 205 50.43 1.23 1.94
N GLN A 206 50.35 1.09 3.28
CA GLN A 206 49.09 1.09 4.02
C GLN A 206 48.31 2.41 3.88
N GLN A 207 48.96 3.52 3.54
CA GLN A 207 48.23 4.78 3.32
C GLN A 207 47.32 4.72 2.09
N ARG A 208 47.61 3.86 1.11
CA ARG A 208 46.75 3.62 -0.06
C ARG A 208 45.40 3.02 0.34
N LEU A 209 45.35 2.22 1.40
CA LEU A 209 44.09 1.62 1.88
C LEU A 209 43.04 2.65 2.33
N TRP A 210 43.40 3.92 2.56
CA TRP A 210 42.42 4.95 2.92
C TRP A 210 41.39 5.23 1.82
N GLY A 211 41.69 4.94 0.55
CA GLY A 211 40.71 5.07 -0.54
C GLY A 211 39.58 4.04 -0.48
N ILE A 212 39.71 2.97 0.33
CA ILE A 212 38.63 1.99 0.54
C ILE A 212 37.35 2.63 1.06
N LEU A 213 37.46 3.69 1.86
CA LEU A 213 36.32 4.34 2.48
C LEU A 213 35.46 5.08 1.44
N PRO A 214 35.99 6.04 0.65
CA PRO A 214 35.21 6.71 -0.38
C PRO A 214 34.78 5.76 -1.51
N ILE A 215 35.63 4.83 -1.94
CA ILE A 215 35.29 3.87 -3.00
C ILE A 215 34.21 2.88 -2.52
N GLY A 216 34.38 2.30 -1.34
CA GLY A 216 33.41 1.37 -0.77
C GLY A 216 32.06 2.03 -0.51
N LEU A 217 32.05 3.25 0.04
CA LEU A 217 30.81 4.00 0.27
C LEU A 217 30.15 4.45 -1.05
N GLY A 218 30.95 4.78 -2.07
CA GLY A 218 30.48 5.08 -3.42
C GLY A 218 29.82 3.86 -4.09
N VAL A 219 30.51 2.73 -4.12
CA VAL A 219 29.99 1.45 -4.66
C VAL A 219 28.75 1.01 -3.90
N PHE A 220 28.75 1.09 -2.57
CA PHE A 220 27.56 0.81 -1.75
C PHE A 220 26.36 1.67 -2.19
N SER A 221 26.57 2.99 -2.34
CA SER A 221 25.49 3.91 -2.70
C SER A 221 24.96 3.70 -4.13
N ILE A 222 25.83 3.34 -5.08
CA ILE A 222 25.43 3.03 -6.46
C ILE A 222 24.68 1.69 -6.54
N VAL A 223 25.23 0.62 -5.98
CA VAL A 223 24.61 -0.71 -6.07
C VAL A 223 23.26 -0.72 -5.34
N THR A 224 23.16 -0.07 -4.17
CA THR A 224 21.88 0.04 -3.44
C THR A 224 20.85 0.90 -4.17
N SER A 225 21.28 1.94 -4.90
CA SER A 225 20.35 2.76 -5.69
C SER A 225 19.83 2.02 -6.93
N VAL A 226 20.67 1.30 -7.67
CA VAL A 226 20.27 0.55 -8.87
C VAL A 226 19.38 -0.65 -8.52
N ILE A 227 19.67 -1.36 -7.43
CA ILE A 227 18.89 -2.54 -7.02
C ILE A 227 17.63 -2.13 -6.23
N GLY A 228 17.60 -0.94 -5.65
CA GLY A 228 16.48 -0.44 -4.86
C GLY A 228 16.31 -1.16 -3.52
N ILE A 229 17.40 -1.72 -2.98
CA ILE A 229 17.44 -2.43 -1.70
C ILE A 229 18.63 -1.91 -0.91
N ASP A 230 18.37 -1.48 0.33
CA ASP A 230 19.42 -1.15 1.29
C ASP A 230 19.67 -2.37 2.20
N PRO A 231 20.83 -3.03 2.06
CA PRO A 231 21.14 -4.22 2.84
C PRO A 231 21.34 -3.90 4.32
N ILE A 232 21.82 -2.70 4.69
CA ILE A 232 22.03 -2.31 6.08
C ILE A 232 20.69 -2.14 6.77
N TRP A 233 19.75 -1.45 6.12
CA TRP A 233 18.41 -1.23 6.69
C TRP A 233 17.61 -2.52 6.86
N VAL A 234 17.70 -3.43 5.89
CA VAL A 234 17.04 -4.72 5.97
C VAL A 234 17.67 -5.63 7.01
N LEU A 235 19.00 -5.76 7.03
CA LEU A 235 19.69 -6.72 7.91
C LEU A 235 19.76 -6.22 9.36
N CYS A 236 20.14 -4.96 9.59
CA CYS A 236 20.35 -4.43 10.93
C CYS A 236 19.04 -3.98 11.58
N PHE A 237 18.17 -3.27 10.83
CA PHE A 237 17.00 -2.60 11.42
C PHE A 237 15.68 -3.29 11.10
N ASN A 238 15.62 -4.19 10.10
CA ASN A 238 14.38 -4.81 9.61
C ASN A 238 13.29 -3.79 9.25
N ILE A 239 13.71 -2.64 8.74
CA ILE A 239 12.84 -1.54 8.31
C ILE A 239 12.79 -1.44 6.79
N SER A 240 11.66 -0.95 6.30
CA SER A 240 11.40 -0.66 4.89
C SER A 240 10.89 0.77 4.72
N GLU A 241 11.39 1.46 3.70
CA GLU A 241 10.94 2.81 3.38
C GLU A 241 9.64 2.73 2.57
N THR A 242 8.59 3.43 3.02
CA THR A 242 7.28 3.43 2.36
C THR A 242 6.98 4.74 1.62
N VAL A 243 7.50 5.83 2.16
CA VAL A 243 7.45 7.21 1.66
C VAL A 243 8.83 7.79 1.97
N PRO A 244 9.38 8.72 1.18
CA PRO A 244 10.71 9.29 1.45
C PRO A 244 10.85 9.68 2.92
N PHE A 245 11.88 9.13 3.57
CA PHE A 245 12.21 9.32 4.99
C PHE A 245 11.16 8.83 6.00
N LYS A 246 10.20 8.00 5.59
CA LYS A 246 9.25 7.30 6.48
C LYS A 246 9.46 5.80 6.42
N PHE A 247 10.01 5.29 7.52
CA PHE A 247 10.32 3.88 7.70
C PHE A 247 9.18 3.15 8.40
N ASN A 248 8.89 1.94 7.93
CA ASN A 248 7.94 1.04 8.54
C ASN A 248 8.60 -0.31 8.82
N ALA A 249 8.25 -0.95 9.92
CA ALA A 249 8.78 -2.26 10.26
C ALA A 249 8.20 -3.34 9.33
N ILE A 250 9.05 -4.27 8.90
CA ILE A 250 8.62 -5.41 8.08
C ILE A 250 7.91 -6.42 9.00
N ALA A 251 6.58 -6.35 9.06
CA ALA A 251 5.79 -7.20 9.95
C ALA A 251 5.74 -8.68 9.52
N GLN A 252 5.76 -8.97 8.22
CA GLN A 252 5.52 -10.33 7.71
C GLN A 252 6.81 -11.16 7.62
N PRO A 253 6.89 -12.34 8.26
CA PRO A 253 8.15 -13.11 8.37
C PRO A 253 8.64 -13.68 7.04
N ARG A 254 7.73 -14.13 6.17
CA ARG A 254 8.08 -14.66 4.83
C ARG A 254 8.71 -13.59 3.94
N VAL A 255 8.15 -12.38 3.97
CA VAL A 255 8.70 -11.20 3.29
C VAL A 255 10.10 -10.89 3.83
N ARG A 256 10.25 -10.85 5.16
CA ARG A 256 11.53 -10.62 5.83
C ARG A 256 12.61 -11.63 5.45
N GLN A 257 12.29 -12.92 5.27
CA GLN A 257 13.26 -13.92 4.83
C GLN A 257 13.76 -13.66 3.41
N VAL A 258 12.83 -13.37 2.48
CA VAL A 258 13.17 -13.07 1.07
C VAL A 258 14.03 -11.81 0.97
N LEU A 259 13.66 -10.73 1.69
CA LEU A 259 14.44 -9.51 1.69
C LEU A 259 15.84 -9.74 2.26
N ARG A 260 15.98 -10.43 3.41
CA ARG A 260 17.29 -10.68 4.02
C ARG A 260 18.22 -11.48 3.10
N LEU A 261 17.71 -12.53 2.44
CA LEU A 261 18.52 -13.32 1.52
C LEU A 261 19.03 -12.47 0.34
N ARG A 262 18.16 -11.65 -0.25
CA ARG A 262 18.54 -10.74 -1.33
C ARG A 262 19.52 -9.68 -0.85
N SER A 263 19.29 -9.09 0.31
CA SER A 263 20.21 -8.13 0.92
C SER A 263 21.61 -8.71 1.17
N LEU A 264 21.71 -9.99 1.54
CA LEU A 264 22.99 -10.67 1.69
C LEU A 264 23.70 -10.80 0.33
N VAL A 265 22.99 -11.21 -0.72
CA VAL A 265 23.54 -11.27 -2.08
C VAL A 265 24.01 -9.89 -2.55
N VAL A 266 23.22 -8.84 -2.31
CA VAL A 266 23.59 -7.45 -2.66
C VAL A 266 24.83 -7.02 -1.88
N LEU A 267 24.90 -7.30 -0.59
CA LEU A 267 26.07 -6.97 0.24
C LEU A 267 27.33 -7.69 -0.25
N PHE A 268 27.21 -8.96 -0.63
CA PHE A 268 28.30 -9.73 -1.22
C PHE A 268 28.80 -9.09 -2.53
N ILE A 269 27.89 -8.68 -3.41
CA ILE A 269 28.24 -7.98 -4.66
C ILE A 269 28.97 -6.66 -4.37
N ILE A 270 28.52 -5.89 -3.38
CA ILE A 270 29.18 -4.62 -2.99
C ILE A 270 30.61 -4.86 -2.52
N ILE A 271 30.82 -5.86 -1.66
CA ILE A 271 32.14 -6.24 -1.16
C ILE A 271 33.03 -6.71 -2.31
N LEU A 272 32.51 -7.55 -3.21
CA LEU A 272 33.25 -8.07 -4.35
C LEU A 272 33.70 -6.95 -5.29
N ILE A 273 32.80 -6.03 -5.67
CA ILE A 273 33.13 -4.90 -6.55
C ILE A 273 34.17 -3.98 -5.88
N THR A 274 33.98 -3.69 -4.60
CA THR A 274 34.93 -2.86 -3.84
C THR A 274 36.32 -3.52 -3.79
N PHE A 275 36.36 -4.83 -3.53
CA PHE A 275 37.60 -5.61 -3.52
C PHE A 275 38.31 -5.62 -4.88
N ILE A 276 37.56 -5.74 -5.98
CA ILE A 276 38.12 -5.67 -7.33
C ILE A 276 38.78 -4.31 -7.58
N PHE A 277 38.07 -3.20 -7.28
CA PHE A 277 38.64 -1.87 -7.42
C PHE A 277 39.90 -1.68 -6.57
N MET A 278 39.85 -2.08 -5.29
CA MET A 278 41.02 -2.00 -4.38
C MET A 278 42.21 -2.79 -4.90
N THR A 279 41.98 -4.00 -5.42
CA THR A 279 43.04 -4.85 -5.97
C THR A 279 43.69 -4.19 -7.18
N ILE A 280 42.89 -3.58 -8.07
CA ILE A 280 43.40 -2.85 -9.23
C ILE A 280 44.31 -1.69 -8.77
N PHE A 281 43.83 -0.81 -7.88
CA PHE A 281 44.62 0.33 -7.41
C PHE A 281 45.87 -0.08 -6.61
N CYS A 282 45.80 -1.17 -5.84
CA CYS A 282 46.93 -1.68 -5.09
C CYS A 282 47.99 -2.36 -5.98
N ALA A 283 47.58 -2.98 -7.10
CA ALA A 283 48.48 -3.66 -8.02
C ALA A 283 49.28 -2.69 -8.90
N VAL A 284 48.81 -1.45 -9.09
CA VAL A 284 49.52 -0.43 -9.85
C VAL A 284 50.75 0.06 -9.06
N ALA A 285 51.94 -0.16 -9.63
CA ALA A 285 53.19 0.38 -9.10
C ALA A 285 53.15 1.93 -9.18
N GLY A 286 53.56 2.58 -8.09
CA GLY A 286 53.64 4.05 -8.06
C GLY A 286 54.78 4.52 -8.96
N HIS A 287 54.53 5.60 -9.71
CA HIS A 287 55.57 6.32 -10.43
C HIS A 287 55.41 7.79 -10.09
N ARG A 288 56.47 8.41 -9.54
CA ARG A 288 56.49 9.86 -9.35
C ARG A 288 56.40 10.55 -10.70
N LEU A 289 55.40 11.43 -10.85
CA LEU A 289 55.31 12.40 -11.95
C LEU A 289 56.30 13.55 -11.74
#